data_AF-A0A7V0M2S6-F1
#
_entry.id   AF-A0A7V0M2S6-F1
#
_cell.length_a   1.000
_cell.length_b   1.000
_cell.length_c   1.000
_cell.angle_alpha   90.00
_cell.angle_beta   90.00
_cell.angle_gamma   90.00
#
_symmetry.space_group_name_H-M   'P 1'
#
loop_
_entity.id
_entity.type
_entity.pdbx_description
1 polymer ?
#
loop_
_entity_poly.entity_id
_entity_poly.type
_entity_poly.pdbx_seq_one_letter_code
_entity_poly.pdbx_strand_id
1 'polypeptide(L)'
;MPGLSVRLLFNWVKNEKQGKESFAKFNGITEKFLGREVRYLGALPFDENVRKAAMSQMPQCIQYPRSKFSRGLKQIMVNLIDSKNELMYEINVRKN
;
A
#
# COMPACT_ATOMS: atom_id res chain seq x y z
N MET A 1 11.65 19.20 6.03
CA MET A 1 10.47 18.88 6.87
C MET A 1 10.76 17.61 7.67
N PRO A 2 11.06 17.71 8.98
CA PRO A 2 11.21 16.54 9.84
C PRO A 2 9.84 15.84 10.00
N GLY A 3 9.80 14.50 9.93
CA GLY A 3 8.65 13.69 10.38
C GLY A 3 7.77 13.01 9.32
N LEU A 4 7.96 13.23 8.01
CA LEU A 4 7.08 12.59 7.02
C LEU A 4 7.44 11.12 6.80
N SER A 5 6.66 10.19 7.36
CA SER A 5 6.73 8.76 7.06
C SER A 5 6.07 8.45 5.73
N VAL A 6 6.85 8.08 4.72
CA VAL A 6 6.34 7.71 3.39
C VAL A 6 6.17 6.20 3.27
N ARG A 7 5.00 5.78 2.80
CA ARG A 7 4.66 4.39 2.51
C ARG A 7 4.28 4.27 1.03
N LEU A 8 4.84 3.27 0.34
CA LEU A 8 4.68 3.09 -1.10
C LEU A 8 3.75 1.93 -1.41
N LEU A 9 2.70 2.22 -2.19
CA LEU A 9 1.78 1.26 -2.76
C LEU A 9 2.01 1.18 -4.27
N PHE A 10 2.39 0.02 -4.77
CA PHE A 10 2.62 -0.19 -6.19
C PHE A 10 1.34 -0.65 -6.88
N ASN A 11 0.68 0.25 -7.60
CA ASN A 11 -0.47 -0.14 -8.41
C ASN A 11 -0.03 -0.80 -9.72
N TRP A 12 -0.91 -1.63 -10.27
CA TRP A 12 -0.77 -2.19 -11.61
C TRP A 12 0.43 -3.14 -11.81
N VAL A 13 0.68 -4.02 -10.84
CA VAL A 13 1.73 -5.05 -10.96
C VAL A 13 1.23 -6.32 -11.65
N LYS A 14 2.13 -7.09 -12.25
CA LYS A 14 1.87 -8.44 -12.79
C LYS A 14 1.67 -9.45 -11.66
N ASN A 15 2.44 -9.32 -10.58
CA ASN A 15 2.41 -10.17 -9.40
C ASN A 15 3.13 -9.46 -8.23
N GLU A 16 3.06 -10.06 -7.05
CA GLU A 16 3.68 -9.52 -5.83
C GLU A 16 5.21 -9.37 -5.96
N LYS A 17 5.87 -10.31 -6.65
CA LYS A 17 7.32 -10.27 -6.88
C LYS A 17 7.74 -8.99 -7.61
N GLN A 18 7.03 -8.62 -8.68
CA GLN A 18 7.30 -7.36 -9.39
C GLN A 18 7.12 -6.14 -8.48
N GLY A 19 6.12 -6.15 -7.59
CA GLY A 19 5.92 -5.08 -6.62
C GLY A 19 7.13 -4.90 -5.68
N LYS A 20 7.66 -6.01 -5.16
CA LYS A 20 8.86 -6.00 -4.31
C LYS A 20 10.12 -5.55 -5.05
N GLU A 21 10.30 -5.99 -6.30
CA GLU A 21 11.42 -5.56 -7.14
C GLU A 21 11.37 -4.05 -7.43
N SER A 22 10.18 -3.51 -7.75
CA SER A 22 9.99 -2.07 -7.93
C SER A 22 10.26 -1.29 -6.64
N PHE A 23 9.81 -1.80 -5.49
CA PHE A 23 10.12 -1.19 -4.20
C PHE A 23 11.62 -1.13 -3.92
N ALA A 24 12.36 -2.22 -4.13
CA ALA A 24 13.80 -2.25 -3.88
C ALA A 24 14.55 -1.19 -4.71
N LYS A 25 14.16 -1.02 -5.99
CA LYS A 25 14.71 0.03 -6.86
C LYS A 25 14.40 1.43 -6.34
N PHE A 26 13.14 1.70 -5.99
CA PHE A 26 12.74 3.00 -5.45
C PHE A 26 13.43 3.31 -4.13
N ASN A 27 13.53 2.34 -3.22
CA ASN A 27 14.18 2.53 -1.93
C ASN A 27 15.65 2.92 -2.09
N GLY A 28 16.39 2.24 -2.98
CA GLY A 28 17.79 2.59 -3.24
C GLY A 28 17.95 4.00 -3.84
N ILE A 29 17.01 4.44 -4.69
CA ILE A 29 17.00 5.80 -5.24
C ILE A 29 16.69 6.82 -4.13
N THR A 30 15.67 6.58 -3.29
CA THR A 30 15.32 7.52 -2.22
C THR A 30 16.40 7.60 -1.16
N GLU A 31 17.06 6.50 -0.84
CA GLU A 31 18.20 6.48 0.06
C GLU A 31 19.37 7.29 -0.53
N LYS A 32 19.73 7.02 -1.79
CA LYS A 32 20.85 7.68 -2.47
C LYS A 32 20.66 9.19 -2.63
N PHE A 33 19.47 9.64 -3.03
CA PHE A 33 19.25 11.04 -3.43
C PHE A 33 18.57 11.88 -2.36
N LEU A 34 17.80 11.27 -1.46
CA LEU A 34 17.06 11.99 -0.42
C LEU A 34 17.61 11.69 0.98
N GLY A 35 18.46 10.66 1.16
CA GLY A 35 18.96 10.25 2.46
C GLY A 35 17.86 9.72 3.38
N ARG A 36 16.80 9.12 2.81
CA ARG A 36 15.61 8.70 3.56
C ARG A 36 15.14 7.32 3.14
N GLU A 37 14.76 6.54 4.15
CA GLU A 37 14.07 5.27 3.97
C GLU A 37 12.57 5.50 3.69
N VAL A 38 12.04 4.66 2.81
CA VAL A 38 10.61 4.56 2.52
C VAL A 38 10.11 3.18 2.92
N ARG A 39 8.83 3.07 3.30
CA ARG A 39 8.25 1.80 3.72
C ARG A 39 7.41 1.17 2.62
N TYR A 40 7.53 -0.14 2.42
CA TYR A 40 6.67 -0.87 1.50
C TYR A 40 5.29 -1.05 2.13
N LEU A 41 4.22 -0.62 1.43
CA LEU A 41 2.84 -0.85 1.87
C LEU A 41 2.23 -2.07 1.18
N GLY A 42 2.59 -2.32 -0.07
CA GLY A 42 2.04 -3.43 -0.83
C GLY A 42 2.04 -3.18 -2.33
N ALA A 43 1.44 -4.11 -3.06
CA ALA A 43 1.24 -4.01 -4.49
C ALA A 43 -0.13 -4.53 -4.91
N LEU A 44 -0.74 -3.86 -5.89
CA LEU A 44 -2.06 -4.20 -6.43
C LEU A 44 -1.91 -4.68 -7.87
N PRO A 45 -2.45 -5.85 -8.21
CA PRO A 45 -2.32 -6.38 -9.55
C PRO A 45 -3.15 -5.59 -10.56
N PHE A 46 -2.81 -5.71 -11.85
CA PHE A 46 -3.74 -5.31 -12.91
C PHE A 46 -5.10 -6.01 -12.74
N ASP A 47 -6.17 -5.27 -12.95
CA ASP A 47 -7.52 -5.78 -12.95
C ASP A 47 -8.38 -4.99 -13.93
N GLU A 48 -8.88 -5.63 -14.99
CA GLU A 48 -9.72 -4.98 -16.00
C GLU A 48 -11.02 -4.41 -15.42
N ASN A 49 -11.45 -4.94 -14.27
CA ASN A 49 -12.65 -4.46 -13.59
C ASN A 49 -12.46 -3.06 -13.01
N VAL A 50 -11.22 -2.56 -12.82
CA VAL A 50 -10.95 -1.16 -12.45
C VAL A 50 -11.60 -0.23 -13.48
N ARG A 51 -11.40 -0.51 -14.77
CA ARG A 51 -11.92 0.33 -15.86
C ARG A 51 -13.45 0.26 -15.92
N LYS A 52 -14.01 -0.94 -15.80
CA LYS A 52 -15.47 -1.15 -15.80
C LYS A 52 -16.14 -0.41 -14.64
N ALA A 53 -15.52 -0.46 -13.45
CA ALA A 53 -15.96 0.23 -12.24
C ALA A 53 -15.89 1.75 -12.36
N ALA A 54 -14.82 2.27 -12.96
CA ALA A 54 -14.70 3.70 -13.24
C ALA A 54 -15.78 4.19 -14.22
N MET A 55 -16.05 3.42 -15.29
CA MET A 55 -17.08 3.76 -16.28
C MET A 55 -18.50 3.76 -15.71
N SER A 56 -18.80 2.87 -14.76
CA SER A 56 -20.09 2.80 -14.05
C SER A 56 -20.18 3.76 -12.86
N GLN A 57 -19.13 4.56 -12.60
CA GLN A 57 -19.04 5.46 -11.45
C GLN A 57 -19.23 4.76 -10.09
N MET A 58 -18.85 3.48 -10.00
CA MET A 58 -18.94 2.69 -8.77
C MET A 58 -17.53 2.30 -8.32
N PRO A 59 -17.16 2.48 -7.04
CA PRO A 59 -15.87 2.01 -6.55
C PRO A 59 -15.68 0.51 -6.80
N GLN A 60 -14.52 0.12 -7.32
CA GLN A 60 -14.26 -1.29 -7.68
C GLN A 60 -14.39 -2.24 -6.49
N CYS A 61 -13.96 -1.82 -5.29
CA CYS A 61 -14.10 -2.62 -4.08
C CYS A 61 -15.56 -2.90 -3.70
N ILE A 62 -16.49 -2.05 -4.15
CA ILE A 62 -17.93 -2.21 -3.97
C ILE A 62 -18.52 -3.05 -5.11
N GLN A 63 -18.23 -2.70 -6.37
CA GLN A 63 -18.82 -3.37 -7.53
C GLN A 63 -18.26 -4.78 -7.78
N TYR A 64 -16.96 -4.97 -7.53
CA TYR A 64 -16.22 -6.20 -7.78
C TYR A 64 -15.44 -6.63 -6.53
N PRO A 65 -16.10 -6.97 -5.41
CA PRO A 65 -15.45 -7.21 -4.12
C PRO A 65 -14.52 -8.42 -4.11
N ARG A 66 -14.75 -9.40 -5.00
CA ARG A 66 -13.95 -10.63 -5.12
C ARG A 66 -12.81 -10.53 -6.14
N SER A 67 -12.67 -9.39 -6.82
CA SER A 67 -11.62 -9.17 -7.82
C SER A 67 -10.22 -9.24 -7.17
N LYS A 68 -9.18 -9.48 -7.97
CA LYS A 68 -7.80 -9.59 -7.45
C LYS A 68 -7.35 -8.27 -6.83
N PHE A 69 -7.69 -7.15 -7.46
CA PHE A 69 -7.43 -5.82 -6.92
C PHE A 69 -8.17 -5.59 -5.60
N SER A 70 -9.48 -5.84 -5.54
CA SER A 70 -10.28 -5.59 -4.33
C SER A 70 -9.81 -6.42 -3.13
N ARG A 71 -9.49 -7.71 -3.35
CA ARG A 71 -8.93 -8.57 -2.31
C ARG A 71 -7.54 -8.10 -1.86
N GLY A 72 -6.67 -7.75 -2.81
CA GLY A 72 -5.35 -7.21 -2.51
C GLY A 72 -5.42 -5.91 -1.71
N LEU A 73 -6.30 -4.99 -2.11
CA LEU A 73 -6.51 -3.71 -1.43
C LEU A 73 -7.03 -3.93 -0.01
N LYS A 74 -7.99 -4.85 0.17
CA LYS A 74 -8.48 -5.22 1.50
C LYS A 74 -7.36 -5.73 2.39
N GLN A 75 -6.51 -6.64 1.90
CA GLN A 75 -5.38 -7.17 2.67
C GLN A 75 -4.39 -6.07 3.07
N ILE A 76 -4.06 -5.18 2.14
CA ILE A 76 -3.15 -4.05 2.41
C ILE A 76 -3.72 -3.12 3.49
N MET A 77 -5.03 -2.87 3.45
CA MET A 77 -5.68 -2.01 4.44
C MET A 77 -5.75 -2.65 5.83
N VAL A 78 -5.97 -3.96 5.93
CA VAL A 78 -5.91 -4.69 7.21
C VAL A 78 -4.52 -4.49 7.84
N ASN A 79 -3.46 -4.79 7.10
CA ASN A 79 -2.09 -4.65 7.58
C ASN A 79 -1.78 -3.19 8.00
N LEU A 80 -2.27 -2.20 7.24
CA LEU A 80 -2.06 -0.79 7.56
C LEU A 80 -2.75 -0.37 8.87
N ILE A 81 -3.96 -0.88 9.11
CA ILE A 81 -4.73 -0.60 10.32
C ILE A 81 -4.09 -1.27 11.52
N ASP A 82 -3.68 -2.54 11.40
CA ASP A 82 -3.06 -3.29 12.49
C ASP A 82 -1.76 -2.63 12.95
N SER A 83 -0.88 -2.26 12.01
CA SER A 83 0.35 -1.51 12.34
C SER A 83 0.08 -0.14 12.98
N LYS A 84 -1.05 0.49 12.66
CA LYS A 84 -1.46 1.74 13.32
C LYS A 84 -1.92 1.47 14.75
N ASN A 85 -2.71 0.43 14.97
CA ASN A 85 -3.21 0.07 16.30
C ASN A 85 -2.05 -0.30 17.25
N GLU A 86 -1.09 -1.09 16.79
CA GLU A 86 0.13 -1.45 17.54
C GLU A 86 0.91 -0.20 17.98
N LEU A 87 1.15 0.74 17.05
CA LEU A 87 1.83 2.00 17.35
C LEU A 87 1.08 2.82 18.40
N MET A 88 -0.25 2.90 18.31
CA MET A 88 -1.06 3.64 19.27
C MET A 88 -1.05 2.98 20.66
N TYR A 89 -1.03 1.64 20.71
CA TYR A 89 -0.89 0.90 21.96
C TYR A 89 0.46 1.18 22.63
N GLU A 90 1.57 1.09 21.90
CA GLU A 90 2.92 1.38 22.43
C GLU A 90 3.05 2.81 22.99
N ILE A 91 2.48 3.80 22.29
CA ILE A 91 2.51 5.20 22.74
C ILE A 91 1.73 5.37 24.04
N ASN A 92 0.59 4.69 24.19
CA ASN A 92 -0.22 4.78 25.40
C ASN A 92 0.43 4.07 26.59
N VAL A 93 1.10 2.94 26.36
CA VAL A 93 1.86 2.23 27.42
C VAL A 93 3.04 3.07 27.91
N ARG A 94 3.79 3.74 27.01
CA ARG A 94 4.95 4.57 27.39
C ARG A 94 4.60 5.88 28.11
N LYS A 95 3.31 6.27 28.12
CA LYS A 95 2.83 7.49 28.79
C LYS A 95 2.33 7.24 30.21
N ASN A 96 2.16 5.98 30.61
CA ASN A 96 1.88 5.55 31.98
C ASN A 96 3.16 5.04 32.66
#